data_AF-A0A1L4BJ82-F1
#
_entry.id   AF-A0A1L4BJ82-F1
#
_cell.length_a   1.000
_cell.length_b   1.000
_cell.length_c   1.000
_cell.angle_alpha   90.00
_cell.angle_beta   90.00
_cell.angle_gamma   90.00
#
_symmetry.space_group_name_H-M   'P 1'
#
loop_
_entity.id
_entity.type
_entity.pdbx_description
1 polymer ?
#
loop_
_entity_poly.entity_id
_entity_poly.type
_entity_poly.pdbx_seq_one_letter_code
_entity_poly.pdbx_strand_id
1 'polypeptide(L)'
;MQMEGGTIGICYVGGICDYWYKVGISMDDGSRFDGCSTVAHELCHNCGCPHDGDPPPSYIGGSPGAESCPWDDGYMMSYIERDTRQYRFSECSKQCVEHMFTIASCMKVRNFVNGAIDLSDSRQPGEFVSDQLGVKDEAPYYNQRCRERREDLLLYKVPGETCSYCCREPTNKEGWFYYYIMKCLDGEPCASGTKVCENGICKDRVK
;
A
#
# COMPACT_ATOMS: atom_id res chain seq x y z
N MET A 1 -10.73 -11.31 16.11
CA MET A 1 -9.88 -10.22 15.58
C MET A 1 -10.51 -8.91 15.98
N GLN A 2 -9.77 -8.08 16.72
CA GLN A 2 -10.18 -6.73 17.11
C GLN A 2 -9.01 -5.80 16.78
N MET A 3 -9.28 -4.68 16.11
CA MET A 3 -8.26 -3.69 15.78
C MET A 3 -8.21 -2.64 16.90
N GLU A 4 -7.06 -2.44 17.53
CA GLU A 4 -6.81 -1.41 18.55
C GLU A 4 -5.59 -0.55 18.17
N GLY A 5 -5.49 0.66 18.73
CA GLY A 5 -4.23 1.39 18.80
C GLY A 5 -3.56 1.77 17.48
N GLY A 6 -4.31 2.21 16.46
CA GLY A 6 -3.74 2.66 15.18
C GLY A 6 -3.47 1.54 14.16
N THR A 7 -3.86 0.31 14.49
CA THR A 7 -3.89 -0.83 13.56
C THR A 7 -4.90 -0.58 12.43
N ILE A 8 -4.46 -0.61 11.18
CA ILE A 8 -5.30 -0.42 9.99
C ILE A 8 -5.64 -1.74 9.27
N GLY A 9 -5.08 -2.86 9.69
CA GLY A 9 -5.38 -4.18 9.14
C GLY A 9 -5.03 -5.31 10.11
N ILE A 10 -5.68 -6.46 9.95
CA ILE A 10 -5.35 -7.67 10.72
C ILE A 10 -5.67 -8.93 9.92
N CYS A 11 -4.76 -9.89 9.96
CA CYS A 11 -4.93 -11.20 9.35
C CYS A 11 -4.19 -12.31 10.12
N TYR A 12 -4.69 -13.55 10.02
CA TYR A 12 -3.96 -14.71 10.52
C TYR A 12 -2.79 -15.04 9.60
N VAL A 13 -1.61 -15.29 10.18
CA VAL A 13 -0.46 -15.74 9.40
C VAL A 13 -0.64 -17.19 8.96
N GLY A 14 -0.58 -17.45 7.65
CA GLY A 14 -0.70 -18.80 7.09
C GLY A 14 -2.13 -19.37 7.03
N GLY A 15 -3.15 -18.54 7.20
CA GLY A 15 -4.56 -18.97 7.20
C GLY A 15 -5.16 -19.29 5.82
N ILE A 16 -4.45 -19.10 4.71
CA ILE A 16 -5.01 -19.05 3.34
C ILE A 16 -5.80 -20.28 2.86
N CYS A 17 -5.57 -21.46 3.45
CA CYS A 17 -6.34 -22.67 3.16
C CYS A 17 -7.15 -23.20 4.35
N ASP A 18 -7.09 -22.53 5.50
CA ASP A 18 -7.84 -22.93 6.67
C ASP A 18 -9.26 -22.34 6.62
N TYR A 19 -10.27 -23.17 6.83
CA TYR A 19 -11.67 -22.76 6.74
C TYR A 19 -12.03 -21.64 7.73
N TRP A 20 -11.41 -21.61 8.92
CA TRP A 20 -11.69 -20.63 9.96
C TRP A 20 -10.77 -19.42 9.93
N TYR A 21 -9.57 -19.57 9.34
CA TYR A 21 -8.52 -18.54 9.37
C TYR A 21 -8.20 -17.91 8.01
N LYS A 22 -8.89 -18.33 6.93
CA LYS A 22 -8.84 -17.68 5.61
C LYS A 22 -9.67 -16.38 5.60
N VAL A 23 -9.29 -15.44 6.46
CA VAL A 23 -9.94 -14.16 6.64
C VAL A 23 -8.92 -13.10 7.05
N GLY A 24 -9.09 -11.90 6.51
CA GLY A 24 -8.37 -10.70 6.89
C GLY A 24 -9.33 -9.50 6.88
N ILE A 25 -8.99 -8.46 7.62
CA ILE A 25 -9.74 -7.21 7.69
C ILE A 25 -8.77 -6.08 7.42
N SER A 26 -9.15 -5.14 6.58
CA SER A 26 -8.39 -3.91 6.32
C SER A 26 -9.34 -2.73 6.44
N MET A 27 -8.86 -1.65 7.05
CA MET A 27 -9.53 -0.37 7.11
C MET A 27 -9.19 0.41 5.86
N ASP A 28 -10.23 0.88 5.18
CA ASP A 28 -10.15 1.82 4.09
C ASP A 28 -11.12 2.96 4.45
N ASP A 29 -10.67 4.20 4.32
CA ASP A 29 -11.55 5.35 4.48
C ASP A 29 -12.31 5.70 3.19
N GLY A 30 -12.10 4.89 2.14
CA GLY A 30 -12.83 4.92 0.87
C GLY A 30 -12.42 6.07 -0.04
N SER A 31 -11.44 6.88 0.38
CA SER A 31 -11.05 8.09 -0.34
C SER A 31 -9.57 8.08 -0.73
N ARG A 32 -8.78 7.09 -0.30
CA ARG A 32 -7.30 7.22 -0.30
C ARG A 32 -6.52 6.22 -1.12
N PHE A 33 -7.14 5.11 -1.56
CA PHE A 33 -6.48 3.95 -2.18
C PHE A 33 -5.34 3.34 -1.34
N ASP A 34 -5.11 3.83 -0.12
CA ASP A 34 -4.12 3.30 0.82
C ASP A 34 -4.56 1.93 1.35
N GLY A 35 -5.87 1.70 1.45
CA GLY A 35 -6.47 0.40 1.75
C GLY A 35 -5.97 -0.73 0.83
N CYS A 36 -5.60 -0.44 -0.43
CA CYS A 36 -5.03 -1.46 -1.33
C CYS A 36 -3.70 -2.01 -0.82
N SER A 37 -2.83 -1.14 -0.27
CA SER A 37 -1.55 -1.56 0.30
C SER A 37 -1.75 -2.35 1.58
N THR A 38 -2.71 -1.93 2.41
CA THR A 38 -3.10 -2.67 3.62
C THR A 38 -3.63 -4.06 3.28
N VAL A 39 -4.52 -4.18 2.29
CA VAL A 39 -5.04 -5.49 1.85
C VAL A 39 -3.90 -6.37 1.33
N ALA A 40 -2.94 -5.80 0.59
CA ALA A 40 -1.77 -6.56 0.12
C ALA A 40 -0.90 -7.07 1.29
N HIS A 41 -0.67 -6.23 2.30
CA HIS A 41 0.05 -6.58 3.53
C HIS A 41 -0.65 -7.72 4.27
N GLU A 42 -1.95 -7.57 4.54
CA GLU A 42 -2.75 -8.58 5.25
C GLU A 42 -2.88 -9.88 4.46
N LEU A 43 -2.98 -9.81 3.13
CA LEU A 43 -3.00 -11.00 2.29
C LEU A 43 -1.66 -11.74 2.33
N CYS A 44 -0.54 -11.02 2.39
CA CYS A 44 0.78 -11.63 2.53
C CYS A 44 0.92 -12.37 3.87
N HIS A 45 0.38 -11.80 4.96
CA HIS A 45 0.23 -12.54 6.22
C HIS A 45 -0.57 -13.82 6.02
N ASN A 46 -1.75 -13.76 5.41
CA ASN A 46 -2.55 -14.97 5.18
C ASN A 46 -1.81 -16.04 4.37
N CYS A 47 -0.96 -15.60 3.44
CA CYS A 47 -0.06 -16.43 2.66
C CYS A 47 1.21 -16.88 3.40
N GLY A 48 1.29 -16.74 4.72
CA GLY A 48 2.31 -17.38 5.57
C GLY A 48 3.53 -16.51 5.90
N CYS A 49 3.54 -15.24 5.52
CA CYS A 49 4.64 -14.33 5.82
C CYS A 49 4.44 -13.65 7.18
N PRO A 50 5.42 -13.68 8.11
CA PRO A 50 5.41 -12.77 9.26
C PRO A 50 5.83 -11.35 8.82
N HIS A 51 6.03 -10.42 9.76
CA HIS A 51 6.63 -9.14 9.43
C HIS A 51 8.11 -9.28 9.04
N ASP A 52 8.64 -8.33 8.27
CA ASP A 52 10.07 -8.28 8.00
C ASP A 52 10.85 -8.11 9.32
N GLY A 53 11.84 -8.98 9.55
CA GLY A 53 12.62 -9.03 10.79
C GLY A 53 12.13 -10.06 11.81
N ASP A 54 10.94 -10.65 11.61
CA ASP A 54 10.38 -11.62 12.53
C ASP A 54 10.85 -13.05 12.27
N PRO A 55 10.95 -13.88 13.33
CA PRO A 55 11.25 -15.31 13.21
C PRO A 55 10.18 -16.09 12.46
N PRO A 56 10.52 -17.29 11.95
CA PRO A 56 9.53 -18.20 11.38
C PRO A 56 8.37 -18.48 12.36
N PRO A 57 7.10 -18.40 11.90
CA PRO A 57 5.97 -18.81 12.72
C PRO A 57 6.08 -20.28 13.12
N SER A 58 6.09 -20.57 14.43
CA SER A 58 6.38 -21.91 14.97
C SER A 58 5.41 -23.00 14.54
N TYR A 59 4.20 -22.63 14.12
CA TYR A 59 3.13 -23.52 13.68
C TYR A 59 3.11 -23.75 12.15
N ILE A 60 3.94 -23.05 11.38
CA ILE A 60 4.10 -23.27 9.94
C ILE A 60 5.40 -24.04 9.71
N GLY A 61 5.28 -25.37 9.63
CA GLY A 61 6.43 -26.26 9.44
C GLY A 61 7.25 -25.88 8.21
N GLY A 62 8.57 -25.68 8.40
CA GLY A 62 9.50 -25.35 7.33
C GLY A 62 9.46 -23.89 6.84
N SER A 63 8.69 -23.01 7.50
CA SER A 63 8.67 -21.59 7.14
C SER A 63 10.07 -20.98 7.24
N PRO A 64 10.51 -20.19 6.24
CA PRO A 64 11.80 -19.51 6.28
C PRO A 64 11.80 -18.30 7.23
N GLY A 65 10.63 -17.78 7.62
CA GLY A 65 10.51 -16.53 8.38
C GLY A 65 11.03 -15.32 7.59
N ALA A 66 11.29 -14.21 8.29
CA ALA A 66 11.80 -13.00 7.66
C ALA A 66 12.90 -12.29 8.46
N GLU A 67 13.59 -12.99 9.38
CA GLU A 67 14.69 -12.44 10.20
C GLU A 67 15.84 -11.84 9.37
N SER A 68 16.07 -12.34 8.16
CA SER A 68 17.14 -11.86 7.28
C SER A 68 16.77 -10.59 6.49
N CYS A 69 15.52 -10.14 6.55
CA CYS A 69 15.05 -8.88 5.95
C CYS A 69 14.75 -7.88 7.07
N PRO A 70 15.60 -6.88 7.32
CA PRO A 70 15.40 -5.94 8.41
C PRO A 70 14.09 -5.15 8.27
N TRP A 71 13.34 -5.03 9.39
CA TRP A 71 12.15 -4.16 9.48
C TRP A 71 12.40 -2.74 8.96
N ASP A 72 13.57 -2.18 9.26
CA ASP A 72 13.97 -0.82 8.89
C ASP A 72 14.25 -0.63 7.38
N ASP A 73 14.28 -1.71 6.59
CA ASP A 73 14.39 -1.59 5.13
C ASP A 73 13.09 -1.05 4.50
N GLY A 74 11.97 -1.04 5.21
CA GLY A 74 10.77 -0.34 4.75
C GLY A 74 10.08 -1.02 3.56
N TYR A 75 10.20 -2.34 3.43
CA TYR A 75 9.39 -3.12 2.50
C TYR A 75 7.95 -3.25 3.01
N MET A 76 7.05 -3.73 2.15
CA MET A 76 5.60 -3.77 2.40
C MET A 76 5.21 -4.52 3.69
N MET A 77 6.01 -5.47 4.17
CA MET A 77 5.76 -6.20 5.43
C MET A 77 6.34 -5.50 6.68
N SER A 78 6.60 -4.19 6.56
CA SER A 78 6.92 -3.28 7.66
C SER A 78 5.95 -2.10 7.69
N TYR A 79 5.95 -1.31 8.77
CA TYR A 79 5.21 -0.03 8.84
C TYR A 79 6.09 1.19 8.48
N ILE A 80 7.27 0.94 7.91
CA ILE A 80 8.28 1.97 7.68
C ILE A 80 8.18 2.50 6.25
N GLU A 81 7.58 3.67 6.11
CA GLU A 81 7.48 4.39 4.84
C GLU A 81 8.68 5.32 4.63
N ARG A 82 9.73 4.83 3.95
CA ARG A 82 10.95 5.61 3.68
C ARG A 82 11.14 5.93 2.21
N ASP A 83 10.97 4.94 1.35
CA ASP A 83 11.23 5.04 -0.08
C ASP A 83 10.34 4.06 -0.86
N THR A 84 10.69 3.81 -2.12
CA THR A 84 9.88 3.00 -3.03
C THR A 84 9.84 1.51 -2.69
N ARG A 85 10.64 1.05 -1.71
CA ARG A 85 10.57 -0.32 -1.17
C ARG A 85 9.21 -0.62 -0.53
N GLN A 86 8.51 0.38 0.00
CA GLN A 86 7.18 0.21 0.60
C GLN A 86 6.14 -0.36 -0.37
N TYR A 87 6.36 -0.18 -1.68
CA TYR A 87 5.49 -0.71 -2.74
C TYR A 87 5.86 -2.13 -3.18
N ARG A 88 6.79 -2.79 -2.48
CA ARG A 88 7.33 -4.09 -2.86
C ARG A 88 7.43 -5.01 -1.64
N PHE A 89 7.29 -6.30 -1.89
CA PHE A 89 7.62 -7.33 -0.92
C PHE A 89 9.14 -7.55 -0.86
N SER A 90 9.65 -7.79 0.35
CA SER A 90 11.04 -8.17 0.56
C SER A 90 11.30 -9.55 -0.06
N GLU A 91 12.56 -9.94 -0.18
CA GLU A 91 12.89 -11.29 -0.65
C GLU A 91 12.42 -12.37 0.34
N CYS A 92 12.46 -12.07 1.64
CA CYS A 92 11.96 -12.98 2.67
C CYS A 92 10.44 -13.18 2.57
N SER A 93 9.69 -12.11 2.29
CA SER A 93 8.24 -12.24 2.10
C SER A 93 7.91 -13.13 0.92
N LYS A 94 8.63 -13.00 -0.20
CA LYS A 94 8.45 -13.89 -1.35
C LYS A 94 8.76 -15.34 -1.00
N GLN A 95 9.86 -15.61 -0.30
CA GLN A 95 10.24 -16.96 0.13
C GLN A 95 9.20 -17.58 1.06
N CYS A 96 8.60 -16.80 1.97
CA CYS A 96 7.50 -17.27 2.81
C CYS A 96 6.27 -17.67 1.98
N VAL A 97 5.88 -16.85 1.00
CA VAL A 97 4.74 -17.14 0.12
C VAL A 97 5.02 -18.33 -0.79
N GLU A 98 6.24 -18.46 -1.31
CA GLU A 98 6.70 -19.62 -2.08
C GLU A 98 6.64 -20.90 -1.25
N HIS A 99 7.16 -20.86 -0.02
CA HIS A 99 7.05 -21.98 0.93
C HIS A 99 5.59 -22.35 1.18
N MET A 100 4.74 -21.36 1.46
CA MET A 100 3.32 -21.59 1.69
C MET A 100 2.68 -22.25 0.47
N PHE A 101 2.99 -21.80 -0.75
CA PHE A 101 2.51 -22.42 -1.97
C PHE A 101 2.93 -23.90 -2.08
N THR A 102 4.09 -24.31 -1.55
CA THR A 102 4.49 -25.73 -1.56
C THR A 102 3.58 -26.61 -0.71
N ILE A 103 3.17 -26.12 0.48
CA ILE A 103 2.40 -26.88 1.47
C ILE A 103 0.87 -26.67 1.38
N ALA A 104 0.42 -25.56 0.80
CA ALA A 104 -0.98 -25.14 0.73
C ALA A 104 -1.63 -25.57 -0.60
N SER A 105 -2.24 -26.76 -0.63
CA SER A 105 -2.83 -27.32 -1.85
C SER A 105 -3.95 -26.47 -2.46
N CYS A 106 -4.73 -25.74 -1.64
CA CYS A 106 -5.85 -24.93 -2.15
C CYS A 106 -5.40 -23.78 -3.05
N MET A 107 -4.17 -23.28 -2.90
CA MET A 107 -3.60 -22.23 -3.75
C MET A 107 -3.26 -22.73 -5.16
N LYS A 108 -3.16 -24.05 -5.35
CA LYS A 108 -2.85 -24.69 -6.64
C LYS A 108 -4.10 -24.95 -7.47
N VAL A 109 -5.29 -24.73 -6.90
CA VAL A 109 -6.56 -24.96 -7.58
C VAL A 109 -7.06 -23.65 -8.18
N ARG A 110 -7.27 -23.64 -9.50
CA ARG A 110 -7.88 -22.50 -10.19
C ARG A 110 -9.39 -22.51 -9.97
N ASN A 111 -9.85 -21.71 -9.01
CA ASN A 111 -11.27 -21.52 -8.70
C ASN A 111 -11.87 -20.22 -9.29
N PHE A 112 -11.29 -19.73 -10.38
CA PHE A 112 -11.78 -18.52 -11.05
C PHE A 112 -13.07 -18.83 -11.82
N VAL A 113 -14.13 -18.07 -11.52
CA VAL A 113 -15.38 -18.09 -12.28
C VAL A 113 -15.33 -16.97 -13.32
N ASN A 114 -15.45 -17.33 -14.60
CA ASN A 114 -15.42 -16.33 -15.68
C ASN A 114 -16.55 -15.31 -15.51
N GLY A 115 -16.23 -14.02 -15.62
CA GLY A 115 -17.18 -12.92 -15.41
C GLY A 115 -17.54 -12.63 -13.95
N ALA A 116 -16.91 -13.29 -12.97
CA ALA A 116 -17.13 -12.97 -11.55
C ALA A 116 -16.50 -11.64 -11.13
N ILE A 117 -15.49 -11.16 -11.86
CA ILE A 117 -14.85 -9.87 -11.67
C ILE A 117 -14.76 -9.21 -13.04
N ASP A 118 -15.22 -7.96 -13.12
CA ASP A 118 -15.01 -7.14 -14.30
C ASP A 118 -13.56 -6.61 -14.29
N LEU A 119 -12.76 -7.10 -15.23
CA LEU A 119 -11.36 -6.69 -15.43
C LEU A 119 -11.21 -5.83 -16.69
N SER A 120 -12.30 -5.27 -17.21
CA SER A 120 -12.27 -4.42 -18.40
C SER A 120 -11.74 -3.01 -18.11
N ASP A 121 -11.87 -2.55 -16.86
CA ASP A 121 -11.26 -1.30 -16.43
C ASP A 121 -9.76 -1.49 -16.19
N SER A 122 -8.96 -0.81 -17.01
CA SER A 122 -7.50 -0.85 -16.97
C SER A 122 -6.89 0.47 -16.51
N ARG A 123 -7.74 1.43 -16.09
CA ARG A 123 -7.28 2.74 -15.61
C ARG A 123 -6.48 2.56 -14.33
N GLN A 124 -5.38 3.29 -14.23
CA GLN A 124 -4.64 3.40 -12.96
C GLN A 124 -5.43 4.27 -11.96
N PRO A 125 -5.19 4.16 -10.65
CA PRO A 125 -5.96 4.89 -9.64
C PRO A 125 -6.01 6.41 -9.85
N GLY A 126 -4.91 7.04 -10.28
CA GLY A 126 -4.88 8.48 -10.61
C GLY A 126 -5.77 8.80 -11.82
N GLU A 127 -5.74 7.97 -12.87
CA GLU A 127 -6.61 8.16 -14.04
C GLU A 127 -8.09 8.05 -13.66
N PHE A 128 -8.43 7.10 -12.79
CA PHE A 128 -9.78 6.95 -12.26
C PHE A 128 -10.23 8.19 -11.48
N VAL A 129 -9.37 8.72 -10.60
CA VAL A 129 -9.67 9.95 -9.83
C VAL A 129 -9.78 11.16 -10.77
N SER A 130 -8.87 11.31 -11.72
CA SER A 130 -8.92 12.35 -12.74
C SER A 130 -10.24 12.34 -13.52
N ASP A 131 -10.70 11.15 -13.93
CA ASP A 131 -11.98 10.96 -14.62
C ASP A 131 -13.18 11.34 -13.73
N GLN A 132 -13.15 10.94 -12.44
CA GLN A 132 -14.20 11.29 -11.48
C GLN A 132 -14.27 12.81 -11.21
N LEU A 133 -13.13 13.48 -11.13
CA LEU A 133 -13.06 14.92 -10.91
C LEU A 133 -13.35 15.73 -12.19
N GLY A 134 -13.24 15.12 -13.37
CA GLY A 134 -13.33 15.80 -14.65
C GLY A 134 -12.14 16.72 -14.95
N VAL A 135 -11.03 16.57 -14.23
CA VAL A 135 -9.80 17.37 -14.37
C VAL A 135 -8.57 16.48 -14.23
N LYS A 136 -7.49 16.83 -14.93
CA LYS A 136 -6.20 16.13 -14.82
C LYS A 136 -5.36 16.56 -13.62
N ASP A 137 -5.71 17.70 -13.03
CA ASP A 137 -5.08 18.18 -11.81
C ASP A 137 -5.81 17.58 -10.61
N GLU A 138 -5.16 16.60 -9.98
CA GLU A 138 -5.69 15.88 -8.82
C GLU A 138 -5.45 16.64 -7.51
N ALA A 139 -4.87 17.85 -7.53
CA ALA A 139 -4.71 18.69 -6.34
C ALA A 139 -6.00 18.87 -5.50
N PRO A 140 -7.22 18.98 -6.08
CA PRO A 140 -8.46 19.01 -5.31
C PRO A 140 -8.67 17.77 -4.43
N TYR A 141 -8.34 16.59 -4.97
CA TYR A 141 -8.43 15.30 -4.25
C TYR A 141 -7.49 15.28 -3.04
N TYR A 142 -6.22 15.67 -3.23
CA TYR A 142 -5.28 15.75 -2.12
C TYR A 142 -5.60 16.88 -1.13
N ASN A 143 -6.15 18.00 -1.61
CA ASN A 143 -6.52 19.12 -0.74
C ASN A 143 -7.70 18.76 0.17
N GLN A 144 -8.67 18.00 -0.33
CA GLN A 144 -9.73 17.44 0.49
C GLN A 144 -9.15 16.55 1.60
N ARG A 145 -8.30 15.57 1.23
CA ARG A 145 -7.60 14.70 2.20
C ARG A 145 -6.80 15.48 3.23
N CYS A 146 -6.16 16.58 2.80
CA CYS A 146 -5.43 17.51 3.64
C CYS A 146 -6.30 18.07 4.78
N ARG A 147 -7.49 18.56 4.40
CA ARG A 147 -8.42 19.24 5.30
C ARG A 147 -9.21 18.29 6.19
N GLU A 148 -9.48 17.08 5.72
CA GLU A 148 -10.07 16.00 6.55
C GLU A 148 -9.16 15.63 7.73
N ARG A 149 -7.84 15.71 7.54
CA ARG A 149 -6.89 15.49 8.63
C ARG A 149 -6.92 16.63 9.63
N ARG A 150 -6.86 17.88 9.13
CA ARG A 150 -6.99 19.10 9.92
C ARG A 150 -7.31 20.28 9.00
N GLU A 151 -8.33 21.06 9.33
CA GLU A 151 -8.90 22.07 8.43
C GLU A 151 -7.92 23.21 8.06
N ASP A 152 -6.98 23.55 8.93
CA ASP A 152 -6.00 24.63 8.78
C ASP A 152 -4.77 24.26 7.94
N LEU A 153 -4.68 23.01 7.48
CA LEU A 153 -3.56 22.54 6.67
C LEU A 153 -3.63 23.07 5.24
N LEU A 154 -2.46 23.42 4.72
CA LEU A 154 -2.27 23.88 3.36
C LEU A 154 -1.58 22.79 2.54
N LEU A 155 -2.10 22.55 1.34
CA LEU A 155 -1.54 21.61 0.38
C LEU A 155 -0.43 22.27 -0.45
N TYR A 156 0.69 21.57 -0.60
CA TYR A 156 1.80 21.94 -1.47
C TYR A 156 2.20 20.74 -2.32
N LYS A 157 2.36 20.90 -3.64
CA LYS A 157 3.04 19.88 -4.46
C LYS A 157 4.52 19.87 -4.08
N VAL A 158 5.08 18.70 -3.79
CA VAL A 158 6.52 18.60 -3.49
C VAL A 158 7.30 18.86 -4.80
N PRO A 159 8.29 19.78 -4.80
CA PRO A 159 9.06 20.08 -6.01
C PRO A 159 9.96 18.92 -6.47
N GLY A 160 10.41 18.98 -7.72
CA GLY A 160 11.44 18.07 -8.25
C GLY A 160 10.91 16.77 -8.84
N GLU A 161 9.77 16.83 -9.54
CA GLU A 161 9.13 15.65 -10.15
C GLU A 161 8.84 14.54 -9.12
N THR A 162 8.55 14.90 -7.88
CA THR A 162 8.22 13.91 -6.85
C THR A 162 6.75 13.51 -6.95
N CYS A 163 6.49 12.22 -6.79
CA CYS A 163 5.14 11.66 -6.66
C CYS A 163 4.60 11.86 -5.25
N SER A 164 4.53 13.10 -4.79
CA SER A 164 4.08 13.43 -3.45
C SER A 164 3.50 14.85 -3.33
N TYR A 165 2.56 14.99 -2.40
CA TYR A 165 2.09 16.27 -1.86
C TYR A 165 2.47 16.38 -0.39
N CYS A 166 2.69 17.61 0.07
CA CYS A 166 2.93 17.95 1.45
C CYS A 166 1.72 18.71 2.00
N CYS A 167 1.14 18.21 3.08
CA CYS A 167 0.17 18.92 3.89
C CYS A 167 0.88 19.52 5.09
N ARG A 168 0.93 20.84 5.21
CA ARG A 168 1.59 21.49 6.34
C ARG A 168 0.85 22.72 6.82
N GLU A 169 1.05 23.04 8.09
CA GLU A 169 0.61 24.31 8.66
C GLU A 169 1.54 25.46 8.25
N PRO A 170 1.08 26.71 8.41
CA PRO A 170 1.95 27.86 8.31
C PRO A 170 3.12 27.76 9.29
N THR A 171 4.28 28.26 8.87
CA THR A 171 5.48 28.30 9.73
C THR A 171 5.20 29.20 10.92
N ASN A 172 5.43 28.70 12.13
CA ASN A 172 5.31 29.49 13.35
C ASN A 172 6.46 30.51 13.48
N LYS A 173 6.41 31.36 14.51
CA LYS A 173 7.43 32.42 14.72
C LYS A 173 8.85 31.87 14.95
N GLU A 174 8.98 30.61 15.32
CA GLU A 174 10.24 29.93 15.63
C GLU A 174 10.78 29.13 14.43
N GLY A 175 10.08 29.13 13.30
CA GLY A 175 10.48 28.38 12.10
C GLY A 175 9.97 26.94 12.04
N TRP A 176 9.18 26.51 13.01
CA TRP A 176 8.63 25.15 13.07
C TRP A 176 7.26 25.06 12.40
N PHE A 177 6.98 23.91 11.79
CA PHE A 177 5.67 23.56 11.27
C PHE A 177 5.47 22.05 11.35
N TYR A 178 4.25 21.64 11.70
CA TYR A 178 3.79 20.28 11.47
C TYR A 178 3.54 20.04 9.97
N TYR A 179 3.96 18.88 9.49
CA TYR A 179 3.64 18.42 8.16
C TYR A 179 3.44 16.91 8.09
N TYR A 180 2.75 16.46 7.04
CA TYR A 180 2.79 15.08 6.61
C TYR A 180 2.84 15.01 5.08
N ILE A 181 3.45 13.94 4.56
CA ILE A 181 3.60 13.71 3.13
C ILE A 181 2.56 12.69 2.68
N MET A 182 1.83 13.01 1.62
CA MET A 182 0.96 12.08 0.91
C MET A 182 1.64 11.64 -0.38
N LYS A 183 1.55 10.35 -0.69
CA LYS A 183 2.05 9.80 -1.95
C LYS A 183 1.00 9.98 -3.04
N CYS A 184 1.47 10.29 -4.24
CA CYS A 184 0.62 10.36 -5.42
C CYS A 184 0.13 8.97 -5.82
N LEU A 185 -1.07 8.91 -6.38
CA LEU A 185 -1.62 7.72 -6.99
C LEU A 185 -0.86 7.35 -8.28
N ASP A 186 -0.79 6.06 -8.56
CA ASP A 186 -0.24 5.59 -9.83
C ASP A 186 -1.11 6.09 -10.99
N GLY A 187 -0.46 6.59 -12.04
CA GLY A 187 -1.10 7.21 -13.20
C GLY A 187 -1.26 8.73 -13.13
N GLU A 188 -1.08 9.36 -11.96
CA GLU A 188 -1.14 10.81 -11.81
C GLU A 188 0.00 11.51 -12.59
N PRO A 189 -0.27 12.59 -13.33
CA PRO A 189 0.78 13.43 -13.90
C PRO A 189 1.72 14.01 -12.83
N CYS A 190 3.02 13.74 -12.95
CA CYS A 190 4.04 14.19 -11.99
C CYS A 190 4.95 15.30 -12.52
N ALA A 191 4.97 15.48 -13.84
CA ALA A 191 5.73 16.50 -14.55
C ALA A 191 5.03 16.85 -15.87
N SER A 192 5.60 17.78 -16.63
CA SER A 192 5.11 18.09 -17.96
C SER A 192 5.32 16.92 -18.93
N GLY A 193 4.47 16.81 -19.95
CA GLY A 193 4.56 15.78 -20.97
C GLY A 193 3.86 14.49 -20.58
N THR A 194 4.53 13.36 -20.76
CA THR A 194 3.98 11.99 -20.61
C THR A 194 4.38 11.31 -19.31
N LYS A 195 5.03 12.04 -18.39
CA LYS A 195 5.49 11.47 -17.13
C LYS A 195 4.35 11.32 -16.13
N VAL A 196 4.28 10.15 -15.52
CA VAL A 196 3.29 9.79 -14.51
C VAL A 196 3.95 9.15 -13.30
N CYS A 197 3.24 9.15 -12.18
CA CYS A 197 3.60 8.40 -11.01
C CYS A 197 3.37 6.92 -11.19
N GLU A 198 4.36 6.11 -10.82
CA GLU A 198 4.22 4.66 -10.73
C GLU A 198 5.13 4.14 -9.62
N ASN A 199 4.54 3.48 -8.62
CA ASN A 199 5.21 3.04 -7.40
C ASN A 199 6.07 4.16 -6.76
N GLY A 200 5.50 5.37 -6.71
CA GLY A 200 6.15 6.55 -6.14
C GLY A 200 7.30 7.16 -6.95
N ILE A 201 7.53 6.69 -8.18
CA ILE A 201 8.56 7.23 -9.09
C ILE A 201 7.87 7.99 -10.23
N CYS A 202 8.33 9.21 -10.49
CA CYS A 202 7.92 9.94 -11.69
C CYS A 202 8.73 9.45 -12.89
N LYS A 203 8.07 8.79 -13.83
CA LYS A 203 8.70 8.25 -15.03
C LYS A 203 7.79 8.35 -16.24
N ASP A 204 8.36 8.18 -17.43
CA ASP A 204 7.57 8.13 -18.65
C ASP A 204 6.55 7.00 -18.60
N ARG A 205 5.31 7.32 -18.98
CA ARG A 205 4.23 6.34 -19.10
C ARG A 205 4.66 5.25 -20.08
N VAL A 206 4.76 4.01 -19.58
CA VAL A 206 4.98 2.84 -20.43
C VAL A 206 3.64 2.53 -21.12
N LYS A 207 3.67 2.44 -22.45
CA LYS A 207 2.53 2.05 -23.27
C LYS A 207 2.41 0.53 -23.35
#